data_AF-A0A943LS83-F1
#
_entry.id   AF-A0A943LS83-F1
#
_cell.length_a   1.000
_cell.length_b   1.000
_cell.length_c   1.000
_cell.angle_alpha   90.00
_cell.angle_beta   90.00
_cell.angle_gamma   90.00
#
_symmetry.space_group_name_H-M   'P 1'
#
loop_
_entity.id
_entity.type
_entity.pdbx_description
1 polymer ?
#
loop_
_entity_poly.entity_id
_entity_poly.type
_entity_poly.pdbx_seq_one_letter_code
_entity_poly.pdbx_strand_id
1 'polypeptide(L)'
;YLDKANFPGPFTAGVNQVIPYEFFAGDGMLTRHILKASDKAPWSDNGSAKKPALPPEDKLGKGLYFYEVDLAGTQGKSDKELLDLLKQNGTQNYKATIKVYGAKDGKADLTNLVATKDLTINLNASTTPNQAKESVVNNVKDMIDVPASYLEKANVPGPFLAGVNQVIPYEAFGGDGMLTRLLLKASDKAPWSDNGTANNPALLPVEGLAKGQYFYEVDLNGNTTGKEGQALLDQLRANGTHTYQATVKVYGSKDGKPDLSNLVATRQVTIRLHGSEMMSRTPQGDQISMSSSTSDSMNKMKGMTKEAHISEMRTADSTDNSMAKTRKNDGQPMLPNTGEAQTATAGLGIFGIALAGLVGLLGLTTKRED
;
A
#
# COMPACT_ATOMS: atom_id res chain seq x y z
N TYR A 1 3.73 -3.45 19.57
CA TYR A 1 5.20 -3.28 19.69
C TYR A 1 5.77 -2.63 18.44
N LEU A 2 5.62 -3.26 17.25
CA LEU A 2 6.12 -2.70 16.00
C LEU A 2 5.46 -1.35 15.64
N ASP A 3 4.18 -1.19 15.94
CA ASP A 3 3.42 0.06 15.78
C ASP A 3 4.03 1.24 16.56
N LYS A 4 4.44 0.97 17.79
CA LYS A 4 5.04 1.96 18.70
C LYS A 4 6.55 2.11 18.53
N ALA A 5 7.19 1.24 17.74
CA ALA A 5 8.63 1.27 17.52
C ALA A 5 9.02 2.52 16.70
N ASN A 6 10.01 3.28 17.14
CA ASN A 6 10.45 4.52 16.50
C ASN A 6 11.95 4.53 16.23
N PHE A 7 12.38 5.35 15.27
CA PHE A 7 13.78 5.65 15.02
C PHE A 7 14.07 7.13 15.34
N PRO A 8 15.16 7.48 16.07
CA PRO A 8 16.11 6.56 16.71
C PRO A 8 15.46 5.76 17.85
N GLY A 9 15.78 4.47 17.95
CA GLY A 9 15.24 3.57 18.97
C GLY A 9 15.77 2.14 18.85
N PRO A 10 15.57 1.29 19.89
CA PRO A 10 16.27 0.01 20.01
C PRO A 10 15.60 -1.16 19.26
N PHE A 11 14.43 -0.98 18.65
CA PHE A 11 13.61 -2.09 18.18
C PHE A 11 14.33 -3.08 17.26
N THR A 12 15.13 -2.57 16.32
CA THR A 12 15.87 -3.37 15.33
C THR A 12 17.29 -3.75 15.75
N ALA A 13 17.75 -3.31 16.92
CA ALA A 13 19.12 -3.58 17.35
C ALA A 13 19.38 -5.09 17.49
N GLY A 14 20.53 -5.56 16.98
CA GLY A 14 20.88 -6.97 16.94
C GLY A 14 20.18 -7.79 15.86
N VAL A 15 19.36 -7.17 15.00
CA VAL A 15 18.76 -7.80 13.82
C VAL A 15 19.57 -7.40 12.59
N ASN A 16 20.10 -8.38 11.86
CA ASN A 16 21.09 -8.21 10.78
C ASN A 16 22.31 -7.37 11.20
N GLN A 17 22.57 -7.29 12.51
CA GLN A 17 23.66 -6.57 13.13
C GLN A 17 24.24 -7.45 14.22
N VAL A 18 25.56 -7.61 14.21
CA VAL A 18 26.28 -8.33 15.25
C VAL A 18 26.51 -7.39 16.44
N ILE A 19 25.97 -7.74 17.60
CA ILE A 19 26.10 -6.95 18.82
C ILE A 19 26.75 -7.75 19.95
N PRO A 20 27.44 -7.10 20.89
CA PRO A 20 27.94 -7.76 22.08
C PRO A 20 26.81 -8.40 22.88
N TYR A 21 27.09 -9.56 23.48
CA TYR A 21 26.14 -10.33 24.26
C TYR A 21 25.41 -9.52 25.34
N GLU A 22 26.08 -8.59 25.99
CA GLU A 22 25.54 -7.83 27.13
C GLU A 22 24.44 -6.85 26.73
N PHE A 23 24.38 -6.49 25.44
CA PHE A 23 23.35 -5.62 24.89
C PHE A 23 22.22 -6.40 24.24
N PHE A 24 22.36 -7.73 24.12
CA PHE A 24 21.33 -8.57 23.54
C PHE A 24 20.07 -8.58 24.40
N ALA A 25 18.90 -8.50 23.76
CA ALA A 25 17.60 -8.54 24.43
C ALA A 25 17.39 -7.42 25.48
N GLY A 26 17.97 -6.24 25.20
CA GLY A 26 17.69 -5.00 25.89
C GLY A 26 16.21 -4.58 25.82
N ASP A 27 15.84 -3.61 26.65
CA ASP A 27 14.48 -3.08 26.69
C ASP A 27 14.10 -2.42 25.36
N GLY A 28 12.89 -2.69 24.87
CA GLY A 28 12.42 -2.17 23.59
C GLY A 28 12.97 -2.87 22.35
N MET A 29 13.83 -3.89 22.46
CA MET A 29 14.43 -4.62 21.32
C MET A 29 13.57 -5.81 20.87
N LEU A 30 13.47 -6.04 19.55
CA LEU A 30 12.81 -7.25 19.00
C LEU A 30 13.47 -8.54 19.52
N THR A 31 14.80 -8.54 19.66
CA THR A 31 15.55 -9.71 20.15
C THR A 31 15.19 -10.09 21.58
N ARG A 32 14.54 -9.22 22.37
CA ARG A 32 14.04 -9.57 23.70
C ARG A 32 12.91 -10.57 23.60
N HIS A 33 12.00 -10.40 22.64
CA HIS A 33 10.82 -11.24 22.46
C HIS A 33 11.12 -12.66 21.98
N ILE A 34 12.34 -12.94 21.51
CA ILE A 34 12.71 -14.29 21.06
C ILE A 34 13.14 -15.20 22.21
N LEU A 35 13.36 -14.64 23.40
CA LEU A 35 13.81 -15.37 24.58
C LEU A 35 12.62 -15.89 25.39
N LYS A 36 12.73 -17.14 25.88
CA LYS A 36 11.74 -17.73 26.79
C LYS A 36 11.56 -16.91 28.09
N ALA A 37 12.62 -16.25 28.55
CA ALA A 37 12.57 -15.39 29.73
C ALA A 37 11.67 -14.15 29.51
N SER A 38 11.36 -13.80 28.27
CA SER A 38 10.60 -12.59 27.94
C SER A 38 9.12 -12.68 28.33
N ASP A 39 8.53 -13.88 28.40
CA ASP A 39 7.12 -14.08 28.70
C ASP A 39 6.69 -13.49 30.06
N LYS A 40 7.63 -13.39 30.99
CA LYS A 40 7.42 -12.86 32.35
C LYS A 40 8.14 -11.53 32.58
N ALA A 41 8.89 -11.05 31.58
CA ALA A 41 9.69 -9.86 31.73
C ALA A 41 8.88 -8.62 31.38
N PRO A 42 8.99 -7.54 32.18
CA PRO A 42 8.37 -6.29 31.80
C PRO A 42 9.02 -5.73 30.52
N TRP A 43 8.20 -5.04 29.72
CA TRP A 43 8.56 -4.41 28.44
C TRP A 43 8.32 -2.91 28.50
N SER A 44 9.09 -2.13 27.73
CA SER A 44 8.71 -0.76 27.39
C SER A 44 8.83 -0.47 25.90
N ASP A 45 7.92 0.37 25.42
CA ASP A 45 7.95 0.85 24.06
C ASP A 45 9.19 1.74 23.88
N ASN A 46 10.03 1.38 22.89
CA ASN A 46 11.29 2.05 22.57
C ASN A 46 12.34 2.09 23.70
N GLY A 47 12.30 1.17 24.66
CA GLY A 47 13.32 1.11 25.72
C GLY A 47 13.28 2.29 26.70
N SER A 48 12.18 3.04 26.70
CA SER A 48 11.98 4.24 27.53
C SER A 48 12.06 3.96 29.03
N ALA A 49 11.70 2.76 29.47
CA ALA A 49 11.77 2.35 30.87
C ALA A 49 13.16 1.83 31.30
N LYS A 50 14.12 1.75 30.38
CA LYS A 50 15.51 1.32 30.63
C LYS A 50 15.59 0.02 31.44
N LYS A 51 14.73 -0.95 31.14
CA LYS A 51 14.72 -2.23 31.85
C LYS A 51 16.03 -2.99 31.55
N PRO A 52 16.56 -3.77 32.51
CA PRO A 52 17.75 -4.57 32.26
C PRO A 52 17.57 -5.51 31.06
N ALA A 53 18.66 -5.73 30.33
CA ALA A 53 18.72 -6.74 29.27
C ALA A 53 18.41 -8.14 29.84
N LEU A 54 17.77 -8.98 29.04
CA LEU A 54 17.54 -10.37 29.41
C LEU A 54 18.69 -11.21 28.85
N PRO A 55 19.65 -11.67 29.68
CA PRO A 55 20.70 -12.53 29.20
C PRO A 55 20.11 -13.85 28.67
N PRO A 56 20.50 -14.31 27.46
CA PRO A 56 20.24 -15.67 27.02
C PRO A 56 20.76 -16.75 27.98
N GLU A 57 21.85 -16.47 28.72
CA GLU A 57 22.52 -17.37 29.66
C GLU A 57 23.25 -16.61 30.80
N ASP A 58 23.01 -16.97 32.06
CA ASP A 58 23.42 -16.16 33.22
C ASP A 58 24.92 -16.20 33.55
N LYS A 59 25.73 -16.99 32.82
CA LYS A 59 27.14 -17.26 33.14
C LYS A 59 28.14 -17.00 32.02
N LEU A 60 27.77 -16.22 31.00
CA LEU A 60 28.70 -15.85 29.94
C LEU A 60 29.55 -14.65 30.37
N GLY A 61 30.88 -14.80 30.29
CA GLY A 61 31.82 -13.73 30.57
C GLY A 61 31.69 -12.59 29.54
N LYS A 62 31.91 -11.36 30.00
CA LYS A 62 31.76 -10.17 29.15
C LYS A 62 32.80 -10.17 28.01
N GLY A 63 32.38 -9.74 26.83
CA GLY A 63 33.22 -9.60 25.63
C GLY A 63 33.65 -10.92 24.99
N LEU A 64 33.08 -12.06 25.44
CA LEU A 64 33.43 -13.39 24.91
C LEU A 64 32.54 -13.84 23.75
N TYR A 65 31.32 -13.31 23.68
CA TYR A 65 30.31 -13.73 22.71
C TYR A 65 29.56 -12.56 22.10
N PHE A 66 29.17 -12.75 20.85
CA PHE A 66 28.42 -11.78 20.06
C PHE A 66 27.24 -12.45 19.40
N TYR A 67 26.14 -11.71 19.27
CA TYR A 67 24.87 -12.23 18.80
C TYR A 67 24.37 -11.45 17.60
N GLU A 68 23.78 -12.17 16.67
CA GLU A 68 23.05 -11.62 15.52
C GLU A 68 21.75 -12.40 15.37
N VAL A 69 20.67 -11.70 15.04
CA VAL A 69 19.44 -12.32 14.55
C VAL A 69 19.34 -12.02 13.06
N ASP A 70 19.63 -13.01 12.23
CA ASP A 70 19.44 -12.94 10.78
C ASP A 70 17.95 -13.12 10.49
N LEU A 71 17.31 -12.09 9.94
CA LEU A 71 15.88 -12.09 9.65
C LEU A 71 15.66 -12.24 8.14
N ALA A 72 15.14 -13.40 7.72
CA ALA A 72 15.02 -13.77 6.31
C ALA A 72 14.24 -12.74 5.48
N GLY A 73 14.78 -12.36 4.31
CA GLY A 73 14.16 -11.38 3.42
C GLY A 73 14.44 -9.92 3.80
N THR A 74 15.30 -9.67 4.78
CA THR A 74 15.67 -8.32 5.23
C THR A 74 17.19 -8.05 5.18
N GLN A 75 17.96 -8.96 4.58
CA GLN A 75 19.42 -8.89 4.49
C GLN A 75 19.89 -7.56 3.90
N GLY A 76 20.95 -6.99 4.49
CA GLY A 76 21.52 -5.71 4.09
C GLY A 76 20.77 -4.48 4.61
N LYS A 77 19.64 -4.66 5.33
CA LYS A 77 18.90 -3.56 5.97
C LYS A 77 19.08 -3.61 7.47
N SER A 78 19.24 -2.43 8.07
CA SER A 78 19.34 -2.29 9.51
C SER A 78 18.77 -0.93 9.96
N ASP A 79 18.65 -0.71 11.27
CA ASP A 79 18.17 0.55 11.86
C ASP A 79 16.85 1.04 11.25
N LYS A 80 16.79 2.31 10.81
CA LYS A 80 15.60 2.94 10.25
C LYS A 80 15.07 2.19 9.03
N GLU A 81 15.95 1.77 8.12
CA GLU A 81 15.54 1.08 6.89
C GLU A 81 14.88 -0.27 7.19
N LEU A 82 15.41 -0.99 8.18
CA LEU A 82 14.79 -2.24 8.62
C LEU A 82 13.46 -1.97 9.31
N LEU A 83 13.38 -0.96 10.19
CA LEU A 83 12.14 -0.62 10.88
C LEU A 83 11.03 -0.24 9.90
N ASP A 84 11.34 0.60 8.91
CA ASP A 84 10.38 1.02 7.88
C ASP A 84 9.91 -0.17 7.05
N LEU A 85 10.82 -1.07 6.64
CA LEU A 85 10.46 -2.30 5.92
C LEU A 85 9.53 -3.19 6.74
N LEU A 86 9.84 -3.41 8.03
CA LEU A 86 9.01 -4.25 8.90
C LEU A 86 7.61 -3.64 9.08
N LYS A 87 7.51 -2.32 9.27
CA LYS A 87 6.23 -1.60 9.33
C LYS A 87 5.45 -1.71 8.01
N GLN A 88 6.13 -1.58 6.88
CA GLN A 88 5.53 -1.66 5.55
C GLN A 88 5.03 -3.08 5.23
N ASN A 89 5.75 -4.11 5.65
CA ASN A 89 5.33 -5.50 5.45
C ASN A 89 4.17 -5.88 6.38
N GLY A 90 4.09 -5.26 7.56
CA GLY A 90 2.98 -5.40 8.47
C GLY A 90 2.92 -6.79 9.13
N THR A 91 1.72 -7.38 9.20
CA THR A 91 1.51 -8.68 9.83
C THR A 91 2.14 -9.78 8.98
N GLN A 92 3.28 -10.30 9.42
CA GLN A 92 4.02 -11.30 8.66
C GLN A 92 4.83 -12.21 9.60
N ASN A 93 4.96 -13.46 9.17
CA ASN A 93 5.89 -14.41 9.76
C ASN A 93 7.24 -14.30 9.06
N TYR A 94 8.29 -14.13 9.85
CA TYR A 94 9.67 -14.16 9.39
C TYR A 94 10.36 -15.41 9.90
N LYS A 95 11.10 -16.10 9.03
CA LYS A 95 12.12 -17.05 9.49
C LYS A 95 13.29 -16.23 10.04
N ALA A 96 13.74 -16.58 11.22
CA ALA A 96 14.89 -15.96 11.84
C ALA A 96 15.90 -17.03 12.26
N THR A 97 17.18 -16.71 12.11
CA THR A 97 18.28 -17.54 12.60
C THR A 97 19.10 -16.71 13.59
N ILE A 98 19.09 -17.13 14.84
CA ILE A 98 20.00 -16.58 15.86
C ILE A 98 21.37 -17.18 15.60
N LYS A 99 22.40 -16.35 15.50
CA LYS A 99 23.80 -16.75 15.34
C LYS A 99 24.59 -16.23 16.54
N VAL A 100 25.42 -17.12 17.11
CA VAL A 100 26.31 -16.80 18.22
C VAL A 100 27.74 -16.97 17.78
N TYR A 101 28.52 -15.91 17.91
CA TYR A 101 29.92 -15.86 17.52
C TYR A 101 30.82 -15.79 18.75
N GLY A 102 31.98 -16.42 18.67
CA GLY A 102 33.05 -16.21 19.64
C GLY A 102 33.73 -14.84 19.44
N ALA A 103 34.57 -14.46 20.40
CA ALA A 103 35.38 -13.26 20.32
C ALA A 103 36.80 -13.52 19.84
N LYS A 104 37.35 -12.59 19.07
CA LYS A 104 38.77 -12.46 18.76
C LYS A 104 39.18 -11.01 18.92
N ASP A 105 40.21 -10.76 19.73
CA ASP A 105 40.73 -9.42 20.03
C ASP A 105 39.64 -8.44 20.53
N GLY A 106 38.69 -8.95 21.32
CA GLY A 106 37.58 -8.17 21.89
C GLY A 106 36.48 -7.78 20.90
N LYS A 107 36.48 -8.35 19.68
CA LYS A 107 35.45 -8.16 18.65
C LYS A 107 34.86 -9.51 18.24
N ALA A 108 33.71 -9.47 17.55
CA ALA A 108 33.12 -10.69 17.00
C ALA A 108 34.06 -11.36 15.98
N ASP A 109 34.30 -12.64 16.15
CA ASP A 109 34.95 -13.49 15.15
C ASP A 109 33.87 -14.17 14.31
N LEU A 110 33.57 -13.57 13.14
CA LEU A 110 32.55 -14.09 12.23
C LEU A 110 32.89 -15.47 11.63
N THR A 111 34.14 -15.92 11.77
CA THR A 111 34.57 -17.26 11.35
C THR A 111 34.35 -18.31 12.44
N ASN A 112 34.18 -17.88 13.69
CA ASN A 112 33.95 -18.73 14.85
C ASN A 112 32.47 -18.72 15.26
N LEU A 113 31.65 -19.39 14.45
CA LEU A 113 30.22 -19.58 14.74
C LEU A 113 30.05 -20.71 15.78
N VAL A 114 29.65 -20.34 16.99
CA VAL A 114 29.56 -21.22 18.16
C VAL A 114 28.20 -21.93 18.22
N ALA A 115 27.13 -21.24 17.87
CA ALA A 115 25.79 -21.79 17.89
C ALA A 115 24.87 -21.11 16.88
N THR A 116 23.86 -21.86 16.44
CA THR A 116 22.76 -21.33 15.64
C THR A 116 21.43 -21.86 16.15
N LYS A 117 20.37 -21.07 15.96
CA LYS A 117 19.01 -21.51 16.26
C LYS A 117 18.01 -20.84 15.33
N ASP A 118 17.22 -21.68 14.66
CA ASP A 118 16.11 -21.21 13.85
C ASP A 118 14.84 -21.05 14.68
N LEU A 119 14.06 -20.04 14.32
CA LEU A 119 12.74 -19.77 14.86
C LEU A 119 11.88 -19.03 13.84
N THR A 120 10.60 -18.92 14.14
CA THR A 120 9.68 -18.05 13.41
C THR A 120 9.29 -16.89 14.31
N ILE A 121 9.49 -15.66 13.82
CA ILE A 121 9.04 -14.44 14.48
C ILE A 121 7.75 -14.01 13.78
N ASN A 122 6.67 -13.94 14.55
CA ASN A 122 5.42 -13.35 14.07
C ASN A 122 5.38 -11.88 14.48
N LEU A 123 5.49 -10.99 13.50
CA LEU A 123 5.22 -9.57 13.70
C LEU A 123 3.77 -9.30 13.31
N ASN A 124 3.00 -8.71 14.21
CA ASN A 124 1.63 -8.27 13.94
C ASN A 124 1.61 -6.74 13.80
N ALA A 125 1.04 -6.22 12.72
CA ALA A 125 0.70 -4.80 12.63
C ALA A 125 -0.66 -4.52 13.27
N SER A 126 -0.79 -3.29 13.77
CA SER A 126 -1.80 -2.87 14.75
C SER A 126 -2.96 -2.11 14.10
N THR A 127 -3.36 -2.41 12.85
CA THR A 127 -4.62 -1.85 12.33
C THR A 127 -5.78 -2.68 12.87
N THR A 128 -6.44 -2.16 13.89
CA THR A 128 -7.62 -2.81 14.49
C THR A 128 -8.85 -2.65 13.60
N PRO A 129 -9.88 -3.51 13.76
CA PRO A 129 -11.14 -3.38 13.01
C PRO A 129 -11.80 -2.00 13.21
N ASN A 130 -11.68 -1.42 14.41
CA ASN A 130 -12.19 -0.09 14.70
C ASN A 130 -11.46 1.00 13.92
N GLN A 131 -10.12 0.94 13.83
CA GLN A 131 -9.35 1.89 13.02
C GLN A 131 -9.65 1.74 11.52
N ALA A 132 -9.82 0.51 11.02
CA ALA A 132 -10.23 0.29 9.64
C ALA A 132 -11.63 0.90 9.37
N LYS A 133 -12.57 0.72 10.30
CA LYS A 133 -13.91 1.32 10.22
C LYS A 133 -13.87 2.85 10.26
N GLU A 134 -13.15 3.43 11.20
CA GLU A 134 -12.98 4.88 11.31
C GLU A 134 -12.27 5.46 10.09
N SER A 135 -11.28 4.77 9.54
CA SER A 135 -10.61 5.15 8.29
C SER A 135 -11.57 5.27 7.12
N VAL A 136 -12.42 4.27 6.91
CA VAL A 136 -13.45 4.34 5.86
C VAL A 136 -14.37 5.54 6.10
N VAL A 137 -14.73 5.81 7.35
CA VAL A 137 -15.60 6.95 7.69
C VAL A 137 -14.90 8.31 7.48
N ASN A 138 -13.63 8.41 7.82
CA ASN A 138 -12.93 9.69 7.90
C ASN A 138 -12.18 10.03 6.61
N ASN A 139 -11.74 9.04 5.85
CA ASN A 139 -10.80 9.23 4.74
C ASN A 139 -11.41 9.01 3.36
N VAL A 140 -12.56 8.34 3.26
CA VAL A 140 -13.31 8.23 2.00
C VAL A 140 -14.24 9.44 1.84
N LYS A 141 -14.27 10.03 0.64
CA LYS A 141 -15.14 11.15 0.27
C LYS A 141 -16.60 10.70 0.15
N ASP A 142 -17.53 11.63 0.30
CA ASP A 142 -18.96 11.37 0.06
C ASP A 142 -19.31 11.36 -1.42
N MET A 143 -18.56 12.15 -2.22
CA MET A 143 -18.78 12.30 -3.64
C MET A 143 -17.45 12.53 -4.36
N ILE A 144 -17.33 12.01 -5.57
CA ILE A 144 -16.23 12.32 -6.48
C ILE A 144 -16.73 12.65 -7.88
N ASP A 145 -16.00 13.53 -8.56
CA ASP A 145 -16.12 13.80 -9.99
C ASP A 145 -14.94 13.15 -10.72
N VAL A 146 -15.25 12.30 -11.68
CA VAL A 146 -14.27 11.59 -12.50
C VAL A 146 -14.24 12.23 -13.88
N PRO A 147 -13.14 12.91 -14.26
CA PRO A 147 -12.99 13.52 -15.57
C PRO A 147 -13.18 12.50 -16.71
N ALA A 148 -13.79 12.95 -17.81
CA ALA A 148 -14.00 12.10 -18.99
C ALA A 148 -12.70 11.52 -19.55
N SER A 149 -11.62 12.29 -19.50
CA SER A 149 -10.30 11.87 -19.95
C SER A 149 -9.76 10.64 -19.21
N TYR A 150 -10.18 10.39 -17.96
CA TYR A 150 -9.74 9.22 -17.21
C TYR A 150 -10.41 7.95 -17.76
N LEU A 151 -11.72 8.00 -18.04
CA LEU A 151 -12.46 6.88 -18.63
C LEU A 151 -12.05 6.61 -20.09
N GLU A 152 -11.74 7.67 -20.84
CA GLU A 152 -11.23 7.55 -22.22
C GLU A 152 -9.90 6.80 -22.27
N LYS A 153 -8.97 7.14 -21.37
CA LYS A 153 -7.62 6.56 -21.36
C LYS A 153 -7.52 5.25 -20.59
N ALA A 154 -8.54 4.89 -19.83
CA ALA A 154 -8.61 3.60 -19.15
C ALA A 154 -8.51 2.45 -20.16
N ASN A 155 -7.75 1.41 -19.81
CA ASN A 155 -7.58 0.22 -20.63
C ASN A 155 -7.78 -1.05 -19.80
N VAL A 156 -8.09 -2.16 -20.48
CA VAL A 156 -8.06 -3.50 -19.89
C VAL A 156 -7.12 -4.35 -20.74
N PRO A 157 -6.09 -4.99 -20.15
CA PRO A 157 -5.74 -4.92 -18.73
C PRO A 157 -5.21 -3.52 -18.33
N GLY A 158 -5.59 -3.07 -17.15
CA GLY A 158 -5.21 -1.77 -16.59
C GLY A 158 -5.79 -1.53 -15.19
N PRO A 159 -5.30 -0.52 -14.45
CA PRO A 159 -5.61 -0.35 -13.03
C PRO A 159 -6.94 0.35 -12.75
N PHE A 160 -7.52 1.06 -13.73
CA PHE A 160 -8.68 1.95 -13.51
C PHE A 160 -9.85 1.27 -12.77
N LEU A 161 -10.15 0.01 -13.14
CA LEU A 161 -11.24 -0.78 -12.56
C LEU A 161 -10.82 -1.73 -11.44
N ALA A 162 -9.56 -1.69 -10.99
CA ALA A 162 -9.09 -2.55 -9.92
C ALA A 162 -9.87 -2.26 -8.61
N GLY A 163 -10.40 -3.32 -8.00
CA GLY A 163 -11.23 -3.20 -6.79
C GLY A 163 -12.66 -2.72 -7.03
N VAL A 164 -13.07 -2.49 -8.28
CA VAL A 164 -14.45 -2.18 -8.65
C VAL A 164 -15.18 -3.47 -9.00
N ASN A 165 -16.28 -3.75 -8.31
CA ASN A 165 -17.02 -5.02 -8.31
C ASN A 165 -16.13 -6.25 -8.04
N GLN A 166 -14.96 -6.04 -7.46
CA GLN A 166 -13.91 -7.04 -7.26
C GLN A 166 -13.26 -6.84 -5.91
N VAL A 167 -12.98 -7.93 -5.21
CA VAL A 167 -12.35 -7.89 -3.90
C VAL A 167 -10.83 -7.93 -4.06
N ILE A 168 -10.13 -6.91 -3.59
CA ILE A 168 -8.66 -6.85 -3.63
C ILE A 168 -8.08 -6.48 -2.24
N PRO A 169 -6.77 -6.69 -1.99
CA PRO A 169 -6.14 -6.32 -0.73
C PRO A 169 -6.27 -4.82 -0.44
N TYR A 170 -6.55 -4.46 0.82
CA TYR A 170 -6.87 -3.08 1.20
C TYR A 170 -5.68 -2.13 1.07
N GLU A 171 -4.45 -2.64 1.14
CA GLU A 171 -3.23 -1.89 0.87
C GLU A 171 -3.12 -1.42 -0.59
N ALA A 172 -3.86 -2.03 -1.51
CA ALA A 172 -3.91 -1.63 -2.92
C ALA A 172 -4.98 -0.57 -3.21
N PHE A 173 -5.81 -0.19 -2.22
CA PHE A 173 -7.01 0.66 -2.42
C PHE A 173 -6.73 1.96 -3.17
N GLY A 174 -5.68 2.67 -2.81
CA GLY A 174 -5.34 3.96 -3.38
C GLY A 174 -4.23 3.91 -4.43
N GLY A 175 -4.07 2.78 -5.13
CA GLY A 175 -3.01 2.60 -6.11
C GLY A 175 -3.10 3.55 -7.31
N ASP A 176 -1.98 3.73 -8.02
CA ASP A 176 -1.87 4.69 -9.11
C ASP A 176 -2.81 4.36 -10.28
N GLY A 177 -3.51 5.38 -10.78
CA GLY A 177 -4.48 5.25 -11.88
C GLY A 177 -5.75 4.45 -11.58
N MET A 178 -6.05 4.11 -10.33
CA MET A 178 -7.28 3.42 -9.93
C MET A 178 -8.43 4.41 -9.69
N LEU A 179 -9.67 4.07 -10.07
CA LEU A 179 -10.87 4.83 -9.69
C LEU A 179 -10.98 4.98 -8.16
N THR A 180 -10.61 3.93 -7.44
CA THR A 180 -10.68 3.86 -5.97
C THR A 180 -9.71 4.82 -5.28
N ARG A 181 -8.62 5.22 -5.94
CA ARG A 181 -7.72 6.29 -5.47
C ARG A 181 -8.46 7.61 -5.30
N LEU A 182 -9.34 7.95 -6.23
CA LEU A 182 -10.09 9.22 -6.22
C LEU A 182 -11.07 9.30 -5.05
N LEU A 183 -11.52 8.15 -4.53
CA LEU A 183 -12.41 8.06 -3.38
C LEU A 183 -11.74 8.56 -2.09
N LEU A 184 -10.41 8.56 -1.99
CA LEU A 184 -9.70 9.01 -0.80
C LEU A 184 -9.55 10.53 -0.77
N LYS A 185 -9.77 11.16 0.38
CA LYS A 185 -9.50 12.61 0.60
C LYS A 185 -8.06 13.00 0.26
N ALA A 186 -7.10 12.13 0.54
CA ALA A 186 -5.69 12.34 0.20
C ALA A 186 -5.44 12.52 -1.31
N SER A 187 -6.36 12.10 -2.17
CA SER A 187 -6.20 12.22 -3.63
C SER A 187 -6.26 13.65 -4.16
N ASP A 188 -6.85 14.60 -3.42
CA ASP A 188 -7.01 15.99 -3.89
C ASP A 188 -5.67 16.69 -4.18
N LYS A 189 -4.59 16.20 -3.57
CA LYS A 189 -3.23 16.74 -3.74
C LYS A 189 -2.27 15.72 -4.35
N ALA A 190 -2.75 14.53 -4.68
CA ALA A 190 -1.91 13.45 -5.15
C ALA A 190 -1.78 13.51 -6.68
N PRO A 191 -0.61 13.15 -7.23
CA PRO A 191 -0.48 12.97 -8.67
C PRO A 191 -1.38 11.84 -9.16
N TRP A 192 -1.79 11.96 -10.43
CA TRP A 192 -2.60 10.99 -11.17
C TRP A 192 -1.81 10.41 -12.33
N SER A 193 -2.07 9.13 -12.65
CA SER A 193 -1.60 8.46 -13.87
C SER A 193 -2.78 7.82 -14.56
N ASP A 194 -2.89 7.98 -15.89
CA ASP A 194 -4.03 7.43 -16.63
C ASP A 194 -4.04 5.89 -16.70
N ASN A 195 -2.86 5.26 -16.58
CA ASN A 195 -2.68 3.81 -16.71
C ASN A 195 -1.75 3.21 -15.63
N GLY A 196 -1.46 3.96 -14.57
CA GLY A 196 -0.60 3.54 -13.46
C GLY A 196 0.90 3.46 -13.79
N THR A 197 1.33 3.88 -14.99
CA THR A 197 2.75 3.80 -15.41
C THR A 197 3.63 4.86 -14.77
N ALA A 198 3.05 5.90 -14.16
CA ALA A 198 3.82 6.90 -13.42
C ALA A 198 4.36 6.36 -12.09
N ASN A 199 3.87 5.20 -11.63
CA ASN A 199 4.24 4.56 -10.36
C ASN A 199 4.14 5.52 -9.17
N ASN A 200 3.09 6.36 -9.15
CA ASN A 200 2.86 7.22 -7.99
C ASN A 200 2.67 6.35 -6.73
N PRO A 201 3.14 6.81 -5.56
CA PRO A 201 2.87 6.15 -4.29
C PRO A 201 1.38 5.84 -4.09
N ALA A 202 1.08 4.63 -3.62
CA ALA A 202 -0.27 4.30 -3.16
C ALA A 202 -0.69 5.23 -2.02
N LEU A 203 -1.94 5.68 -2.07
CA LEU A 203 -2.56 6.39 -0.96
C LEU A 203 -3.15 5.36 0.00
N LEU A 204 -2.66 5.33 1.23
CA LEU A 204 -3.19 4.44 2.26
C LEU A 204 -4.43 5.06 2.89
N PRO A 205 -5.54 4.32 3.01
CA PRO A 205 -6.70 4.77 3.76
C PRO A 205 -6.39 4.96 5.24
N VAL A 206 -5.49 4.13 5.80
CA VAL A 206 -5.09 4.15 7.21
C VAL A 206 -3.61 3.81 7.34
N GLU A 207 -2.93 4.44 8.30
CA GLU A 207 -1.53 4.13 8.62
C GLU A 207 -1.39 2.77 9.30
N GLY A 208 -0.26 2.09 9.07
CA GLY A 208 0.03 0.80 9.71
C GLY A 208 -0.81 -0.37 9.19
N LEU A 209 -1.44 -0.21 8.02
CA LEU A 209 -2.21 -1.27 7.37
C LEU A 209 -1.30 -2.44 6.99
N ALA A 210 -1.51 -3.59 7.63
CA ALA A 210 -0.79 -4.81 7.27
C ALA A 210 -1.27 -5.39 5.95
N LYS A 211 -0.32 -5.87 5.14
CA LYS A 211 -0.62 -6.58 3.90
C LYS A 211 -1.53 -7.78 4.17
N GLY A 212 -2.61 -7.90 3.40
CA GLY A 212 -3.57 -8.99 3.50
C GLY A 212 -4.38 -9.05 4.80
N GLN A 213 -4.34 -8.03 5.66
CA GLN A 213 -5.13 -8.01 6.90
C GLN A 213 -6.60 -7.65 6.63
N TYR A 214 -6.84 -6.76 5.68
CA TYR A 214 -8.16 -6.37 5.23
C TYR A 214 -8.22 -6.41 3.71
N PHE A 215 -9.43 -6.58 3.21
CA PHE A 215 -9.75 -6.57 1.78
C PHE A 215 -10.87 -5.58 1.53
N TYR A 216 -11.00 -5.11 0.31
CA TYR A 216 -12.09 -4.20 -0.02
C TYR A 216 -12.67 -4.48 -1.39
N GLU A 217 -13.85 -3.91 -1.59
CA GLU A 217 -14.57 -3.85 -2.85
C GLU A 217 -15.29 -2.50 -2.95
N VAL A 218 -15.35 -1.95 -4.15
CA VAL A 218 -16.25 -0.84 -4.49
C VAL A 218 -17.33 -1.38 -5.42
N ASP A 219 -18.50 -1.60 -4.87
CA ASP A 219 -19.67 -2.10 -5.57
C ASP A 219 -20.36 -0.95 -6.30
N LEU A 220 -20.25 -0.93 -7.63
CA LEU A 220 -21.00 0.00 -8.49
C LEU A 220 -22.40 -0.59 -8.76
N ASN A 221 -23.41 0.00 -8.16
CA ASN A 221 -24.80 -0.44 -8.32
C ASN A 221 -25.37 -0.13 -9.72
N GLY A 222 -26.44 -0.82 -10.09
CA GLY A 222 -27.23 -0.54 -11.29
C GLY A 222 -26.91 -1.47 -12.45
N ASN A 223 -26.74 -0.93 -13.66
CA ASN A 223 -26.46 -1.75 -14.86
C ASN A 223 -25.01 -2.28 -14.94
N THR A 224 -24.17 -1.95 -13.95
CA THR A 224 -22.79 -2.40 -13.80
C THR A 224 -22.65 -3.64 -12.91
N THR A 225 -23.69 -4.05 -12.18
CA THR A 225 -23.64 -5.18 -11.25
C THR A 225 -23.18 -6.46 -11.95
N GLY A 226 -22.21 -7.16 -11.34
CA GLY A 226 -21.64 -8.41 -11.85
C GLY A 226 -20.77 -8.26 -13.10
N LYS A 227 -20.49 -7.04 -13.56
CA LYS A 227 -19.53 -6.78 -14.64
C LYS A 227 -18.16 -6.45 -14.07
N GLU A 228 -17.13 -7.01 -14.68
CA GLU A 228 -15.72 -6.79 -14.37
C GLU A 228 -14.93 -6.57 -15.66
N GLY A 229 -13.68 -6.10 -15.52
CA GLY A 229 -12.74 -5.97 -16.63
C GLY A 229 -13.31 -5.20 -17.84
N GLN A 230 -13.12 -5.75 -19.04
CA GLN A 230 -13.51 -5.08 -20.28
C GLN A 230 -15.03 -4.85 -20.36
N ALA A 231 -15.85 -5.80 -19.89
CA ALA A 231 -17.30 -5.68 -19.93
C ALA A 231 -17.81 -4.54 -19.04
N LEU A 232 -17.15 -4.30 -17.90
CA LEU A 232 -17.45 -3.13 -17.06
C LEU A 232 -17.00 -1.84 -17.75
N LEU A 233 -15.78 -1.80 -18.31
CA LEU A 233 -15.25 -0.62 -18.99
C LEU A 233 -16.16 -0.18 -20.15
N ASP A 234 -16.60 -1.14 -20.97
CA ASP A 234 -17.50 -0.89 -22.09
C ASP A 234 -18.86 -0.35 -21.61
N GLN A 235 -19.39 -0.90 -20.50
CA GLN A 235 -20.65 -0.42 -19.91
C GLN A 235 -20.52 1.03 -19.40
N LEU A 236 -19.40 1.37 -18.73
CA LEU A 236 -19.18 2.74 -18.25
C LEU A 236 -19.10 3.73 -19.41
N ARG A 237 -18.40 3.36 -20.49
CA ARG A 237 -18.31 4.19 -21.71
C ARG A 237 -19.65 4.35 -22.40
N ALA A 238 -20.42 3.27 -22.52
CA ALA A 238 -21.75 3.29 -23.12
C ALA A 238 -22.74 4.17 -22.33
N ASN A 239 -22.60 4.22 -21.00
CA ASN A 239 -23.44 5.08 -20.15
C ASN A 239 -23.11 6.58 -20.29
N GLY A 240 -21.92 6.94 -20.78
CA GLY A 240 -21.49 8.33 -20.92
C GLY A 240 -21.46 9.07 -19.58
N THR A 241 -21.97 10.30 -19.55
CA THR A 241 -22.12 11.05 -18.29
C THR A 241 -23.18 10.39 -17.42
N HIS A 242 -22.76 9.81 -16.30
CA HIS A 242 -23.62 9.05 -15.41
C HIS A 242 -23.23 9.22 -13.95
N THR A 243 -24.23 9.18 -13.07
CA THR A 243 -24.02 9.21 -11.62
C THR A 243 -24.34 7.85 -11.04
N TYR A 244 -23.33 7.23 -10.41
CA TYR A 244 -23.46 5.94 -9.75
C TYR A 244 -23.53 6.13 -8.24
N GLN A 245 -24.44 5.41 -7.60
CA GLN A 245 -24.36 5.17 -6.16
C GLN A 245 -23.51 3.93 -5.94
N ALA A 246 -22.37 4.09 -5.26
CA ALA A 246 -21.43 3.02 -5.01
C ALA A 246 -21.33 2.71 -3.52
N THR A 247 -21.01 1.46 -3.19
CA THR A 247 -20.75 1.04 -1.81
C THR A 247 -19.31 0.58 -1.68
N VAL A 248 -18.52 1.29 -0.88
CA VAL A 248 -17.22 0.78 -0.40
C VAL A 248 -17.49 -0.22 0.71
N LYS A 249 -16.98 -1.45 0.58
CA LYS A 249 -17.06 -2.51 1.58
C LYS A 249 -15.65 -2.90 1.99
N VAL A 250 -15.41 -3.05 3.29
CA VAL A 250 -14.14 -3.56 3.83
C VAL A 250 -14.41 -4.84 4.60
N TYR A 251 -13.66 -5.87 4.27
CA TYR A 251 -13.75 -7.20 4.83
C TYR A 251 -12.49 -7.52 5.64
N GLY A 252 -12.64 -8.33 6.69
CA GLY A 252 -11.50 -8.93 7.38
C GLY A 252 -10.83 -10.01 6.54
N SER A 253 -9.73 -10.54 7.05
CA SER A 253 -9.04 -11.69 6.46
C SER A 253 -9.29 -12.99 7.22
N LYS A 254 -9.37 -14.09 6.48
CA LYS A 254 -9.25 -15.46 6.97
C LYS A 254 -8.23 -16.19 6.11
N ASP A 255 -7.18 -16.73 6.74
CA ASP A 255 -6.10 -17.46 6.07
C ASP A 255 -5.40 -16.67 4.94
N GLY A 256 -5.27 -15.34 5.10
CA GLY A 256 -4.66 -14.46 4.10
C GLY A 256 -5.53 -14.19 2.86
N LYS A 257 -6.80 -14.58 2.90
CA LYS A 257 -7.82 -14.33 1.86
C LYS A 257 -8.94 -13.46 2.42
N PRO A 258 -9.77 -12.81 1.57
CA PRO A 258 -10.92 -12.07 2.05
C PRO A 258 -11.93 -12.99 2.73
N ASP A 259 -12.37 -12.60 3.92
CA ASP A 259 -13.51 -13.22 4.60
C ASP A 259 -14.77 -12.40 4.33
N LEU A 260 -15.52 -12.78 3.30
CA LEU A 260 -16.74 -12.08 2.89
C LEU A 260 -17.86 -12.15 3.94
N SER A 261 -17.74 -13.03 4.93
CA SER A 261 -18.67 -13.09 6.07
C SER A 261 -18.33 -12.08 7.17
N ASN A 262 -17.09 -11.58 7.19
CA ASN A 262 -16.59 -10.61 8.16
C ASN A 262 -16.54 -9.20 7.57
N LEU A 263 -17.72 -8.58 7.44
CA LEU A 263 -17.84 -7.20 6.99
C LEU A 263 -17.47 -6.22 8.12
N VAL A 264 -16.35 -5.54 7.97
CA VAL A 264 -15.77 -4.62 8.96
C VAL A 264 -16.36 -3.22 8.85
N ALA A 265 -16.52 -2.74 7.62
CA ALA A 265 -17.01 -1.38 7.37
C ALA A 265 -17.72 -1.28 6.02
N THR A 266 -18.65 -0.33 5.94
CA THR A 266 -19.31 0.07 4.70
C THR A 266 -19.42 1.59 4.62
N ARG A 267 -19.36 2.13 3.41
CA ARG A 267 -19.67 3.53 3.13
C ARG A 267 -20.30 3.69 1.76
N GLN A 268 -21.39 4.46 1.71
CA GLN A 268 -21.98 4.91 0.46
C GLN A 268 -21.20 6.10 -0.10
N VAL A 269 -20.96 6.11 -1.41
CA VAL A 269 -20.28 7.20 -2.11
C VAL A 269 -20.96 7.44 -3.45
N THR A 270 -21.12 8.72 -3.82
CA THR A 270 -21.64 9.11 -5.12
C THR A 270 -20.49 9.33 -6.10
N ILE A 271 -20.49 8.59 -7.21
CA ILE A 271 -19.46 8.70 -8.25
C ILE A 271 -20.08 9.31 -9.50
N ARG A 272 -19.69 10.53 -9.84
CA ARG A 272 -20.05 11.16 -11.11
C ARG A 272 -18.97 10.88 -12.14
N LEU A 273 -19.28 10.04 -13.11
CA LEU A 273 -18.44 9.81 -14.27
C LEU A 273 -18.89 10.76 -15.38
N HIS A 274 -17.98 11.59 -15.87
CA HIS A 274 -18.23 12.38 -17.07
C HIS A 274 -17.92 11.52 -18.30
N GLY A 275 -18.85 11.43 -19.24
CA GLY A 275 -18.53 10.92 -20.58
C GLY A 275 -17.88 12.03 -21.40
N SER A 276 -17.11 11.68 -22.43
CA SER A 276 -16.93 12.63 -23.51
C SER A 276 -18.31 12.89 -24.08
N GLU A 277 -18.72 14.17 -24.11
CA GLU A 277 -19.81 14.55 -24.99
C GLU A 277 -19.37 14.13 -26.40
N MET A 278 -19.91 13.02 -26.91
CA MET A 278 -19.93 12.83 -28.35
C MET A 278 -20.59 14.09 -28.87
N MET A 279 -19.88 14.84 -29.72
CA MET A 279 -20.44 15.94 -30.51
C MET A 279 -21.80 15.49 -31.01
N SER A 280 -22.83 15.95 -30.31
CA SER A 280 -24.17 15.51 -30.57
C SER A 280 -24.51 16.10 -31.91
N ARG A 281 -24.87 15.20 -32.84
CA ARG A 281 -25.63 15.46 -34.06
C ARG A 281 -26.29 16.83 -33.99
N THR A 282 -25.87 17.72 -34.89
CA THR A 282 -26.51 19.02 -35.11
C THR A 282 -28.02 18.83 -35.10
N PRO A 283 -28.79 19.51 -34.23
CA PRO A 283 -30.20 19.63 -34.44
C PRO A 283 -30.35 20.47 -35.71
N GLN A 284 -30.72 19.84 -36.82
CA GLN A 284 -31.21 20.58 -37.99
C GLN A 284 -32.49 21.28 -37.54
N GLY A 285 -32.34 22.56 -37.22
CA GLY A 285 -33.46 23.46 -37.04
C GLY A 285 -34.18 23.61 -38.38
N ASP A 286 -35.50 23.45 -38.33
CA ASP A 286 -36.40 23.88 -39.38
C ASP A 286 -36.14 25.36 -39.71
N GLN A 287 -35.74 25.63 -40.96
CA GLN A 287 -35.99 26.93 -41.56
C GLN A 287 -36.26 26.77 -43.07
N ILE A 288 -37.52 27.03 -43.43
CA ILE A 288 -38.04 27.10 -44.79
C ILE A 288 -37.68 28.47 -45.39
N SER A 289 -37.12 28.51 -46.62
CA SER A 289 -37.53 29.44 -47.69
C SER A 289 -36.80 29.23 -49.03
N MET A 290 -37.62 29.03 -50.07
CA MET A 290 -37.43 29.01 -51.54
C MET A 290 -36.65 30.23 -52.12
N SER A 291 -36.11 30.34 -53.34
CA SER A 291 -36.03 29.60 -54.63
C SER A 291 -35.15 30.41 -55.61
N SER A 292 -34.47 29.79 -56.60
CA SER A 292 -34.66 30.05 -58.05
C SER A 292 -33.49 29.62 -58.98
N SER A 293 -33.88 28.99 -60.10
CA SER A 293 -33.32 29.00 -61.47
C SER A 293 -32.00 28.26 -61.83
N THR A 294 -32.19 27.12 -62.53
CA THR A 294 -31.61 26.69 -63.83
C THR A 294 -30.26 27.24 -64.32
N SER A 295 -29.30 26.35 -64.62
CA SER A 295 -28.91 25.95 -66.01
C SER A 295 -27.54 25.25 -66.09
N ASP A 296 -27.57 24.04 -66.67
CA ASP A 296 -26.66 23.47 -67.67
C ASP A 296 -25.12 23.46 -67.54
N SER A 297 -24.61 22.22 -67.57
CA SER A 297 -23.56 21.70 -68.49
C SER A 297 -22.08 21.53 -68.06
N MET A 298 -21.57 20.35 -68.47
CA MET A 298 -20.17 19.88 -68.64
C MET A 298 -19.41 19.45 -67.35
N ASN A 299 -18.62 18.36 -67.28
CA ASN A 299 -18.01 17.51 -68.30
C ASN A 299 -17.54 16.15 -67.72
N LYS A 300 -17.41 15.18 -68.63
CA LYS A 300 -16.70 13.87 -68.65
C LYS A 300 -15.91 13.32 -67.45
N MET A 301 -16.20 12.04 -67.23
CA MET A 301 -15.36 10.96 -66.68
C MET A 301 -13.99 10.79 -67.37
N LYS A 302 -12.96 10.41 -66.60
CA LYS A 302 -12.00 9.28 -66.81
C LYS A 302 -10.59 9.60 -66.30
N GLY A 303 -10.02 8.72 -65.47
CA GLY A 303 -8.60 8.73 -65.12
C GLY A 303 -8.24 7.70 -64.06
N MET A 304 -7.72 6.55 -64.49
CA MET A 304 -7.19 5.45 -63.67
C MET A 304 -5.69 5.32 -63.96
N THR A 305 -4.95 4.70 -63.03
CA THR A 305 -3.52 4.29 -63.09
C THR A 305 -2.50 5.42 -62.79
N LYS A 306 -1.34 5.24 -62.15
CA LYS A 306 -0.53 4.05 -61.83
C LYS A 306 0.55 4.37 -60.76
N GLU A 307 1.15 3.32 -60.19
CA GLU A 307 2.22 3.27 -59.19
C GLU A 307 3.51 4.08 -59.46
N ALA A 308 4.23 4.47 -58.40
CA ALA A 308 5.54 3.90 -57.99
C ALA A 308 6.34 4.88 -57.11
N HIS A 309 6.85 4.44 -55.96
CA HIS A 309 8.30 4.23 -55.75
C HIS A 309 8.62 3.82 -54.30
N ILE A 310 9.51 2.84 -54.23
CA ILE A 310 10.10 2.14 -53.09
C ILE A 310 11.26 2.98 -52.52
N SER A 311 11.50 2.93 -51.22
CA SER A 311 12.87 2.96 -50.67
C SER A 311 12.98 2.21 -49.35
N GLU A 312 13.93 1.28 -49.33
CA GLU A 312 14.37 0.40 -48.26
C GLU A 312 15.00 1.17 -47.07
N MET A 313 15.01 0.58 -45.86
CA MET A 313 16.27 0.32 -45.15
C MET A 313 16.12 -0.71 -44.01
N ARG A 314 16.83 -1.83 -44.19
CA ARG A 314 17.54 -2.74 -43.24
C ARG A 314 16.87 -3.25 -41.95
N THR A 315 16.74 -4.58 -41.94
CA THR A 315 16.85 -5.49 -40.81
C THR A 315 18.31 -5.68 -40.35
N ALA A 316 18.51 -5.86 -39.05
CA ALA A 316 19.65 -6.57 -38.46
C ALA A 316 19.16 -7.44 -37.28
N ASP A 317 19.56 -8.71 -37.33
CA ASP A 317 19.28 -9.82 -36.42
C ASP A 317 19.62 -9.55 -34.95
N SER A 318 18.88 -10.23 -34.05
CA SER A 318 19.47 -11.07 -32.99
C SER A 318 18.41 -11.98 -32.34
N THR A 319 18.45 -13.23 -32.77
CA THR A 319 18.45 -14.49 -31.99
C THR A 319 17.65 -14.57 -30.67
N ASP A 320 16.54 -15.31 -30.78
CA ASP A 320 16.09 -16.43 -29.93
C ASP A 320 16.43 -16.46 -28.43
N ASN A 321 15.39 -16.43 -27.60
CA ASN A 321 15.23 -17.47 -26.58
C ASN A 321 13.74 -17.67 -26.27
N SER A 322 13.22 -18.76 -26.82
CA SER A 322 12.03 -19.45 -26.35
C SER A 322 12.01 -19.64 -24.81
N MET A 323 10.86 -19.44 -24.17
CA MET A 323 10.31 -20.36 -23.18
C MET A 323 8.87 -19.96 -22.84
N ALA A 324 8.00 -20.95 -22.97
CA ALA A 324 6.57 -20.86 -22.87
C ALA A 324 6.07 -20.39 -21.49
N LYS A 325 5.07 -19.51 -21.50
CA LYS A 325 3.83 -19.80 -20.77
C LYS A 325 2.67 -19.09 -21.44
N THR A 326 1.85 -19.89 -22.12
CA THR A 326 0.47 -19.58 -22.48
C THR A 326 -0.24 -19.01 -21.25
N ARG A 327 -0.38 -17.68 -21.18
CA ARG A 327 -1.35 -17.05 -20.30
C ARG A 327 -2.56 -16.71 -21.15
N LYS A 328 -3.64 -17.44 -20.92
CA LYS A 328 -4.98 -16.92 -21.15
C LYS A 328 -5.07 -15.63 -20.32
N ASN A 329 -4.93 -14.48 -20.96
CA ASN A 329 -5.16 -13.19 -20.32
C ASN A 329 -6.67 -12.95 -20.37
N ASP A 330 -7.38 -13.69 -19.51
CA ASP A 330 -8.83 -13.61 -19.36
C ASP A 330 -9.18 -12.35 -18.55
N GLY A 331 -8.96 -11.16 -19.11
CA GLY A 331 -9.51 -9.88 -18.62
C GLY A 331 -9.24 -9.49 -17.15
N GLN A 332 -8.36 -10.20 -16.43
CA GLN A 332 -8.15 -9.97 -15.00
C GLN A 332 -7.58 -8.58 -14.73
N PRO A 333 -8.03 -7.90 -13.66
CA PRO A 333 -7.53 -6.59 -13.29
C PRO A 333 -6.03 -6.68 -12.97
N MET A 334 -5.25 -5.73 -13.47
CA MET A 334 -3.88 -5.58 -13.02
C MET A 334 -3.87 -4.64 -11.82
N LEU A 335 -3.43 -5.15 -10.66
CA LEU A 335 -3.06 -4.29 -9.54
C LEU A 335 -1.93 -3.36 -10.02
N PRO A 336 -1.99 -2.05 -9.72
CA PRO A 336 -0.99 -1.12 -10.21
C PRO A 336 0.37 -1.40 -9.59
N ASN A 337 1.42 -1.26 -10.39
CA ASN A 337 2.76 -1.08 -9.85
C ASN A 337 2.80 0.32 -9.24
N THR A 338 3.03 0.36 -7.94
CA THR A 338 2.93 1.56 -7.11
C THR A 338 4.30 1.80 -6.51
N GLY A 339 4.76 3.05 -6.50
CA GLY A 339 5.89 3.44 -5.66
C GLY A 339 5.61 3.16 -4.18
N GLU A 340 6.64 3.23 -3.33
CA GLU A 340 6.45 3.04 -1.88
C GLU A 340 5.38 4.00 -1.35
N ALA A 341 4.40 3.47 -0.62
CA ALA A 341 3.31 4.26 -0.05
C ALA A 341 3.88 5.34 0.89
N GLN A 342 3.47 6.59 0.68
CA GLN A 342 3.83 7.68 1.58
C GLN A 342 2.93 7.58 2.82
N THR A 343 3.47 7.15 3.95
CA THR A 343 2.86 7.42 5.25
C THR A 343 2.92 8.92 5.47
N ALA A 344 1.80 9.60 5.20
CA ALA A 344 1.69 11.01 5.46
C ALA A 344 1.72 11.23 6.98
N THR A 345 2.91 11.52 7.52
CA THR A 345 3.04 12.26 8.78
C THR A 345 2.52 13.68 8.56
N ALA A 346 1.21 13.80 8.32
CA ALA A 346 0.54 15.08 8.20
C ALA A 346 0.38 15.63 9.61
N GLY A 347 1.27 16.55 9.97
CA GLY A 347 1.07 17.45 11.09
C GLY A 347 -0.28 18.16 10.93
N LEU A 348 -1.22 17.81 11.80
CA LEU A 348 -2.40 18.61 12.08
C LEU A 348 -2.27 19.14 13.50
N GLY A 349 -2.34 20.46 13.60
CA GLY A 349 -1.91 21.23 14.75
C GLY A 349 -2.86 21.17 15.94
N ILE A 350 -2.25 21.44 17.11
CA ILE A 350 -2.74 22.35 18.16
C ILE A 350 -4.25 22.53 18.24
N PHE A 351 -4.89 21.71 19.07
CA PHE A 351 -5.94 22.18 19.98
C PHE A 351 -5.40 22.09 21.40
N GLY A 352 -5.00 23.24 21.95
CA GLY A 352 -4.87 23.38 23.39
C GLY A 352 -6.24 23.67 23.99
N ILE A 353 -6.60 23.01 25.08
CA ILE A 353 -7.49 23.55 26.13
C ILE A 353 -7.07 23.01 27.51
N ALA A 354 -6.79 23.98 28.39
CA ALA A 354 -6.92 24.02 29.86
C ALA A 354 -5.98 23.21 30.77
N LEU A 355 -5.00 23.95 31.29
CA LEU A 355 -4.49 23.83 32.65
C LEU A 355 -5.60 24.17 33.67
N ALA A 356 -5.89 23.25 34.60
CA ALA A 356 -6.44 23.50 35.93
C ALA A 356 -6.14 22.20 36.72
N GLY A 357 -5.34 22.15 37.78
CA GLY A 357 -5.15 23.10 38.86
C GLY A 357 -5.55 22.36 40.13
N LEU A 358 -4.59 21.68 40.78
CA LEU A 358 -4.69 21.29 42.19
C LEU A 358 -3.28 21.07 42.75
N VAL A 359 -2.68 22.17 43.19
CA VAL A 359 -1.66 22.18 44.24
C VAL A 359 -2.41 22.23 45.56
N GLY A 360 -2.25 21.18 46.38
CA GLY A 360 -2.65 21.15 47.78
C GLY A 360 -1.50 20.56 48.59
N LEU A 361 -0.66 21.45 49.12
CA LEU A 361 0.38 21.18 50.10
C LEU A 361 -0.16 20.45 51.33
N LEU A 362 0.60 19.47 51.81
CA LEU A 362 0.86 19.27 53.25
C LEU A 362 2.20 18.52 53.39
N GLY A 363 3.24 19.29 53.71
CA GLY A 363 4.52 18.79 54.23
C GLY A 363 4.31 18.18 55.62
N LEU A 364 5.14 17.23 56.04
CA LEU A 364 6.36 17.38 56.86
C LEU A 364 6.57 15.95 57.44
N THR A 365 7.74 15.33 57.59
CA THR A 365 8.96 15.74 58.29
C THR A 365 10.09 14.73 58.00
N THR A 366 11.34 15.22 57.94
CA THR A 366 12.60 14.64 58.52
C THR A 366 13.03 13.20 58.16
N LYS A 367 14.30 12.83 57.99
CA LYS A 367 15.60 13.43 58.33
C LYS A 367 16.66 12.61 57.56
N ARG A 368 17.74 13.25 57.11
CA ARG A 368 19.04 12.61 56.85
C ARG A 368 19.90 12.76 58.10
N GLU A 369 20.71 11.74 58.37
CA GLU A 369 21.91 11.62 59.24
C GLU A 369 22.15 10.09 59.25
N ASP A 370 23.28 9.47 58.92
CA ASP A 370 24.61 9.81 58.40
C ASP A 370 25.09 8.59 57.58
#